data_AF-A0A941YL37-F1
#
_entry.id   AF-A0A941YL37-F1
#
_cell.length_a   1.000
_cell.length_b   1.000
_cell.length_c   1.000
_cell.angle_alpha   90.00
_cell.angle_beta   90.00
_cell.angle_gamma   90.00
#
_symmetry.space_group_name_H-M   'P 1'
#
loop_
_entity.id
_entity.type
_entity.pdbx_description
1 polymer ?
#
loop_
_entity_poly.entity_id
_entity_poly.type
_entity_poly.pdbx_seq_one_letter_code
_entity_poly.pdbx_strand_id
1 'polypeptide(L)'
;MILALSTSSPLVSVALFDAAGTLLGAAEEEAPRAASGTTVRLAQALLGDAGLAGLTGLVVDVGPGSFTGVKVGLTLGKAWGYALRIGVAGVSAFDLVASSGPVALPSKRGEFYFRDAGGLVSIINGLPPEGSQGYGFPGGESRPSAARAVLEGLTFGNPLALTGLYVSEPSVSQAKRAHIMGETFA
;
A
#
# COMPACT_ATOMS: atom_id res chain seq x y z
N MET A 1 18.13 7.83 5.51
CA MET A 1 16.85 8.35 4.96
C MET A 1 15.84 7.22 4.95
N ILE A 2 14.55 7.50 5.04
CA ILE A 2 13.49 6.49 5.04
C ILE A 2 12.63 6.66 3.79
N LEU A 3 12.43 5.60 3.01
CA LEU A 3 11.62 5.63 1.79
C LEU A 3 10.28 4.93 2.02
N ALA A 4 9.18 5.63 1.76
CA ALA A 4 7.83 5.11 1.81
C ALA A 4 7.29 4.79 0.41
N LEU A 5 6.60 3.67 0.26
CA LEU A 5 6.05 3.17 -1.01
C LEU A 5 4.54 2.91 -0.87
N SER A 6 3.76 3.41 -1.83
CA SER A 6 2.34 3.10 -1.99
C SER A 6 2.06 2.65 -3.43
N THR A 7 1.55 1.42 -3.55
CA THR A 7 1.15 0.81 -4.82
C THR A 7 -0.21 0.12 -4.73
N SER A 8 -0.97 0.36 -3.65
CA SER A 8 -2.28 -0.27 -3.40
C SER A 8 -3.40 0.29 -4.30
N SER A 9 -3.15 1.41 -4.98
CA SER A 9 -4.11 2.08 -5.86
C SER A 9 -3.58 2.21 -7.30
N PRO A 10 -4.41 2.68 -8.26
CA PRO A 10 -3.92 3.03 -9.61
C PRO A 10 -2.84 4.12 -9.62
N LEU A 11 -2.75 4.92 -8.56
CA LEU A 11 -1.68 5.89 -8.33
C LEU A 11 -0.54 5.20 -7.57
N VAL A 12 0.63 5.17 -8.20
CA VAL A 12 1.89 4.85 -7.52
C VAL A 12 2.37 6.12 -6.83
N SER A 13 2.78 5.99 -5.57
CA SER A 13 3.32 7.10 -4.80
C SER A 13 4.56 6.65 -4.03
N VAL A 14 5.59 7.48 -4.04
CA VAL A 14 6.82 7.29 -3.28
C VAL A 14 7.16 8.59 -2.54
N ALA A 15 7.69 8.46 -1.33
CA ALA A 15 8.08 9.60 -0.52
C ALA A 15 9.35 9.31 0.25
N LEU A 16 10.20 10.34 0.38
CA LEU A 16 11.46 10.28 1.10
C LEU A 16 11.36 11.12 2.36
N PHE A 17 11.76 10.55 3.48
CA PHE A 17 11.78 11.19 4.78
C PHE A 17 13.19 11.18 5.37
N ASP A 18 13.47 12.17 6.23
CA ASP A 18 14.63 12.09 7.12
C ASP A 18 14.37 11.10 8.29
N ALA A 19 15.35 10.97 9.19
CA ALA A 19 15.23 10.10 10.35
C ALA A 19 14.25 10.61 11.42
N ALA A 20 13.92 11.91 11.41
CA ALA A 20 12.95 12.52 12.32
C ALA A 20 11.50 12.42 11.79
N GLY A 21 11.31 11.94 10.56
CA GLY A 21 10.00 11.85 9.92
C GLY A 21 9.61 13.10 9.12
N THR A 22 10.54 14.01 8.86
CA THR A 22 10.29 15.17 7.98
C THR A 22 10.26 14.72 6.53
N LEU A 23 9.23 15.10 5.78
CA LEU A 23 9.13 14.84 4.35
C LEU A 23 10.18 15.67 3.58
N LEU A 24 11.10 14.98 2.89
CA LEU A 24 12.13 15.57 2.06
C LEU A 24 11.70 15.72 0.60
N GLY A 25 10.80 14.84 0.13
CA GLY A 25 10.26 14.88 -1.22
C GLY A 25 9.30 13.74 -1.50
N ALA A 26 8.45 13.90 -2.50
CA ALA A 26 7.51 12.89 -2.94
C ALA A 26 7.30 12.95 -4.45
N ALA A 27 6.93 11.81 -5.04
CA ALA A 27 6.60 11.70 -6.44
C ALA A 27 5.46 10.71 -6.64
N GLU A 28 4.53 11.03 -7.53
CA GLU A 28 3.33 10.23 -7.79
C GLU A 28 3.05 10.13 -9.28
N GLU A 29 2.53 8.98 -9.71
CA GLU A 29 2.14 8.75 -11.11
C GLU A 29 1.02 7.73 -11.22
N GLU A 30 0.02 8.01 -12.06
CA GLU A 30 -1.00 7.01 -12.41
C GLU A 30 -0.39 5.92 -13.30
N ALA A 31 -0.32 4.70 -12.76
CA ALA A 31 0.30 3.55 -13.41
C ALA A 31 -0.48 2.24 -13.14
N PRO A 32 -1.76 2.13 -13.57
CA PRO A 32 -2.63 1.00 -13.24
C PRO A 32 -2.13 -0.37 -13.73
N ARG A 33 -1.18 -0.40 -14.70
CA ARG A 33 -0.61 -1.61 -15.28
C ARG A 33 0.92 -1.68 -15.22
N ALA A 34 1.57 -0.69 -14.60
CA ALA A 34 3.03 -0.54 -14.61
C ALA A 34 3.61 -0.24 -13.22
N ALA A 35 2.87 -0.55 -12.15
CA ALA A 35 3.20 -0.15 -10.79
C ALA A 35 4.64 -0.50 -10.37
N SER A 36 5.17 -1.66 -10.75
CA SER A 36 6.53 -2.09 -10.40
C SER A 36 7.60 -1.19 -11.02
N GLY A 37 7.57 -1.02 -12.34
CA GLY A 37 8.53 -0.18 -13.06
C GLY A 37 8.42 1.29 -12.67
N THR A 38 7.20 1.81 -12.52
CA THR A 38 6.95 3.17 -12.05
C THR A 38 7.52 3.39 -10.65
N THR A 39 7.30 2.47 -9.70
CA THR A 39 7.83 2.61 -8.34
C THR A 39 9.36 2.69 -8.32
N VAL A 40 10.05 1.80 -9.07
CA VAL A 40 11.51 1.80 -9.17
C VAL A 40 12.01 3.13 -9.73
N ARG A 41 11.41 3.60 -10.83
CA ARG A 41 11.81 4.85 -11.50
C ARG A 41 11.59 6.07 -10.60
N LEU A 42 10.44 6.18 -9.94
CA LEU A 42 10.16 7.31 -9.05
C LEU A 42 11.08 7.30 -7.82
N ALA A 43 11.36 6.14 -7.25
CA ALA A 43 12.31 6.00 -6.14
C ALA A 43 13.73 6.41 -6.56
N GLN A 44 14.19 5.98 -7.74
CA GLN A 44 15.48 6.40 -8.29
C GLN A 44 15.56 7.91 -8.50
N ALA A 45 14.50 8.51 -9.06
CA ALA A 45 14.45 9.96 -9.28
C ALA A 45 14.52 10.75 -7.96
N LEU A 46 13.83 10.30 -6.90
CA LEU A 46 13.88 10.95 -5.59
C LEU A 46 15.22 10.78 -4.87
N LEU A 47 15.87 9.62 -5.01
CA LEU A 47 17.11 9.31 -4.31
C LEU A 47 18.36 9.91 -4.99
N GLY A 48 18.28 10.18 -6.29
CA GLY A 48 19.40 10.68 -7.08
C GLY A 48 20.63 9.78 -6.94
N ASP A 49 21.81 10.41 -6.83
CA ASP A 49 23.10 9.70 -6.74
C ASP A 49 23.28 8.90 -5.45
N ALA A 50 22.55 9.22 -4.38
CA ALA A 50 22.60 8.45 -3.14
C ALA A 50 22.06 7.02 -3.33
N GLY A 51 21.13 6.86 -4.29
CA GLY A 51 20.50 5.59 -4.62
C GLY A 51 19.87 4.89 -3.41
N LEU A 52 19.62 3.59 -3.57
CA LEU A 52 19.03 2.77 -2.50
C LEU A 52 19.97 2.56 -1.31
N ALA A 53 21.30 2.69 -1.50
CA ALA A 53 22.29 2.44 -0.44
C ALA A 53 22.25 3.47 0.70
N GLY A 54 21.73 4.68 0.46
CA GLY A 54 21.55 5.72 1.49
C GLY A 54 20.32 5.53 2.39
N LEU A 55 19.54 4.47 2.18
CA LEU A 55 18.35 4.18 2.97
C LEU A 55 18.71 3.52 4.30
N THR A 56 17.99 3.93 5.35
CA THR A 56 18.11 3.42 6.71
C THR A 56 16.83 2.71 7.17
N GLY A 57 15.75 2.82 6.39
CA GLY A 57 14.48 2.12 6.62
C GLY A 57 13.55 2.23 5.42
N LEU A 58 12.58 1.32 5.36
CA LEU A 58 11.51 1.34 4.35
C LEU A 58 10.14 1.31 5.01
N VAL A 59 9.21 2.05 4.45
CA VAL A 59 7.78 1.99 4.80
C VAL A 59 7.01 1.52 3.59
N VAL A 60 6.11 0.57 3.79
CA VAL A 60 5.37 -0.06 2.69
C VAL A 60 3.89 -0.03 3.00
N ASP A 61 3.10 0.47 2.05
CA ASP A 61 1.66 0.30 2.06
C ASP A 61 1.29 -1.19 1.99
N VAL A 62 0.74 -1.72 3.08
CA VAL A 62 0.32 -3.12 3.20
C VAL A 62 -1.14 -3.33 2.80
N GLY A 63 -1.81 -2.31 2.26
CA GLY A 63 -3.20 -2.30 1.86
C GLY A 63 -4.16 -1.83 2.97
N PRO A 64 -5.48 -2.05 2.79
CA PRO A 64 -6.11 -2.80 1.69
C PRO A 64 -6.12 -2.03 0.36
N GLY A 65 -6.46 -2.72 -0.75
CA GLY A 65 -6.51 -2.14 -2.08
C GLY A 65 -6.34 -3.18 -3.19
N SER A 66 -5.79 -2.77 -4.34
CA SER A 66 -5.48 -3.65 -5.47
C SER A 66 -4.58 -4.80 -5.04
N PHE A 67 -5.07 -6.04 -5.15
CA PHE A 67 -4.31 -7.23 -4.74
C PHE A 67 -2.93 -7.33 -5.41
N THR A 68 -2.88 -7.09 -6.73
CA THR A 68 -1.63 -7.05 -7.48
C THR A 68 -0.77 -5.88 -7.04
N GLY A 69 -1.38 -4.71 -6.86
CA GLY A 69 -0.71 -3.49 -6.43
C GLY A 69 -0.03 -3.63 -5.08
N VAL A 70 -0.74 -4.09 -4.05
CA VAL A 70 -0.18 -4.33 -2.72
C VAL A 70 0.98 -5.33 -2.77
N LYS A 71 0.87 -6.40 -3.58
CA LYS A 71 1.96 -7.38 -3.76
C LYS A 71 3.20 -6.78 -4.39
N VAL A 72 3.06 -5.83 -5.32
CA VAL A 72 4.22 -5.11 -5.88
C VAL A 72 4.98 -4.37 -4.78
N GLY A 73 4.29 -3.55 -3.97
CA GLY A 73 4.90 -2.79 -2.88
C GLY A 73 5.56 -3.68 -1.83
N LEU A 74 4.86 -4.74 -1.39
CA LEU A 74 5.41 -5.74 -0.48
C LEU A 74 6.66 -6.42 -1.05
N THR A 75 6.65 -6.78 -2.32
CA THR A 75 7.79 -7.47 -2.96
C THR A 75 9.00 -6.55 -3.05
N LEU A 76 8.80 -5.29 -3.48
CA LEU A 76 9.88 -4.31 -3.55
C LEU A 76 10.45 -4.00 -2.16
N GLY A 77 9.59 -3.71 -1.19
CA GLY A 77 10.01 -3.43 0.18
C GLY A 77 10.76 -4.60 0.83
N LYS A 78 10.29 -5.83 0.63
CA LYS A 78 10.99 -7.04 1.07
C LYS A 78 12.37 -7.18 0.42
N ALA A 79 12.42 -7.09 -0.91
CA ALA A 79 13.65 -7.29 -1.66
C ALA A 79 14.70 -6.24 -1.30
N TRP A 80 14.32 -4.96 -1.28
CA TRP A 80 15.21 -3.86 -0.94
C TRP A 80 15.63 -3.89 0.53
N GLY A 81 14.68 -4.10 1.46
CA GLY A 81 15.00 -4.20 2.88
C GLY A 81 15.96 -5.35 3.18
N TYR A 82 15.74 -6.52 2.55
CA TYR A 82 16.62 -7.68 2.67
C TYR A 82 18.01 -7.41 2.08
N ALA A 83 18.09 -6.87 0.86
CA ALA A 83 19.36 -6.60 0.18
C ALA A 83 20.21 -5.56 0.93
N LEU A 84 19.57 -4.53 1.48
CA LEU A 84 20.23 -3.44 2.21
C LEU A 84 20.45 -3.76 3.70
N ARG A 85 19.87 -4.85 4.20
CA ARG A 85 19.86 -5.24 5.63
C ARG A 85 19.29 -4.13 6.53
N ILE A 86 18.20 -3.51 6.10
CA ILE A 86 17.49 -2.46 6.85
C ILE A 86 16.11 -2.93 7.26
N GLY A 87 15.57 -2.33 8.31
CA GLY A 87 14.22 -2.62 8.79
C GLY A 87 13.14 -2.13 7.83
N VAL A 88 12.00 -2.83 7.82
CA VAL A 88 10.82 -2.46 7.04
C VAL A 88 9.61 -2.37 7.95
N ALA A 89 8.83 -1.32 7.81
CA ALA A 89 7.55 -1.12 8.49
C ALA A 89 6.39 -1.17 7.49
N GLY A 90 5.24 -1.68 7.94
CA GLY A 90 3.99 -1.64 7.18
C GLY A 90 3.11 -0.47 7.63
N VAL A 91 2.42 0.16 6.69
CA VAL A 91 1.39 1.19 6.96
C VAL A 91 0.11 0.85 6.20
N SER A 92 -1.06 1.13 6.78
CA SER A 92 -2.31 0.86 6.09
C SER A 92 -2.58 1.92 5.01
N ALA A 93 -3.12 1.49 3.87
CA ALA A 93 -3.63 2.37 2.83
C ALA A 93 -4.65 3.40 3.37
N PHE A 94 -5.40 3.06 4.42
CA PHE A 94 -6.31 4.00 5.07
C PHE A 94 -5.58 5.21 5.68
N ASP A 95 -4.38 5.00 6.22
CA ASP A 95 -3.55 6.05 6.83
C ASP A 95 -2.82 6.89 5.79
N LEU A 96 -2.80 6.42 4.54
CA LEU A 96 -2.22 7.11 3.40
C LEU A 96 -3.26 7.93 2.61
N VAL A 97 -4.53 7.87 2.99
CA VAL A 97 -5.60 8.71 2.46
C VAL A 97 -5.80 9.95 3.34
N ALA A 98 -6.34 11.03 2.77
CA ALA A 98 -6.71 12.20 3.56
C ALA A 98 -7.68 11.84 4.70
N SER A 99 -7.42 12.35 5.91
CA SER A 99 -8.11 11.94 7.14
C SER A 99 -9.21 12.90 7.60
N SER A 100 -9.81 13.67 6.69
CA SER A 100 -10.88 14.65 7.01
C SER A 100 -12.25 14.01 7.31
N GLY A 101 -12.37 12.68 7.24
CA GLY A 101 -13.63 11.96 7.47
C GLY A 101 -13.45 10.44 7.37
N PRO A 102 -14.56 9.69 7.32
CA PRO A 102 -14.53 8.25 7.05
C PRO A 102 -13.79 7.95 5.75
N VAL A 103 -13.15 6.79 5.63
CA VAL A 103 -12.37 6.43 4.43
C VAL A 103 -12.95 5.19 3.78
N ALA A 104 -13.16 5.23 2.46
CA ALA A 104 -13.59 4.10 1.66
C ALA A 104 -12.55 3.75 0.58
N LEU A 105 -12.08 2.51 0.59
CA LEU A 105 -11.10 1.98 -0.36
C LEU A 105 -11.73 0.85 -1.19
N PRO A 106 -11.56 0.81 -2.52
CA PRO A 106 -12.15 -0.25 -3.34
C PRO A 106 -11.68 -1.65 -2.95
N SER A 107 -12.62 -2.58 -2.84
CA SER A 107 -12.36 -4.02 -2.70
C SER A 107 -12.64 -4.74 -4.02
N LYS A 108 -13.90 -4.71 -4.44
CA LYS A 108 -14.43 -5.31 -5.67
C LYS A 108 -15.42 -4.34 -6.29
N ARG A 109 -15.97 -4.68 -7.46
CA ARG A 109 -16.97 -3.83 -8.12
C ARG A 109 -18.19 -3.65 -7.20
N GLY A 110 -18.42 -2.42 -6.75
CA GLY A 110 -19.53 -2.06 -5.86
C GLY A 110 -19.32 -2.40 -4.39
N GLU A 111 -18.11 -2.76 -3.97
CA GLU A 111 -17.77 -3.13 -2.60
C GLU A 111 -16.53 -2.34 -2.13
N PHE A 112 -16.57 -1.80 -0.92
CA PHE A 112 -15.50 -0.99 -0.33
C PHE A 112 -15.10 -1.51 1.05
N TYR A 113 -13.78 -1.48 1.32
CA TYR A 113 -13.31 -1.43 2.70
C TYR A 113 -13.61 -0.05 3.25
N PHE A 114 -14.27 0.01 4.39
CA PHE A 114 -14.71 1.25 4.99
C PHE A 114 -14.14 1.37 6.39
N ARG A 115 -13.48 2.49 6.67
CA ARG A 115 -13.08 2.90 8.01
C ARG A 115 -13.94 4.07 8.44
N ASP A 116 -14.76 3.86 9.48
CA ASP A 116 -15.60 4.92 10.02
C ASP A 116 -14.79 5.96 10.81
N ALA A 117 -15.46 7.02 11.29
CA ALA A 117 -14.82 8.05 12.09
C ALA A 117 -14.31 7.55 13.46
N GLY A 118 -14.82 6.41 13.95
CA GLY A 118 -14.36 5.74 15.17
C GLY A 118 -13.17 4.80 14.93
N GLY A 119 -12.73 4.64 13.68
CA GLY A 119 -11.61 3.78 13.29
C GLY A 119 -11.99 2.32 13.05
N LEU A 120 -13.27 1.94 13.15
CA LEU A 120 -13.70 0.57 12.89
C LEU A 120 -13.69 0.28 11.40
N VAL A 121 -13.07 -0.84 11.02
CA VAL A 121 -12.97 -1.30 9.65
C VAL A 121 -14.06 -2.34 9.36
N SER A 122 -14.82 -2.11 8.29
CA SER A 122 -15.85 -3.03 7.80
C SER A 122 -15.85 -3.10 6.27
N ILE A 123 -16.69 -3.98 5.71
CA ILE A 123 -16.95 -4.04 4.28
C ILE A 123 -18.36 -3.50 4.05
N ILE A 124 -18.50 -2.53 3.15
CA ILE A 124 -19.79 -1.98 2.73
C ILE A 124 -20.04 -2.29 1.26
N ASN A 125 -21.32 -2.47 0.92
CA ASN A 125 -21.78 -2.64 -0.45
C ASN A 125 -22.53 -1.37 -0.90
N GLY A 126 -22.30 -0.95 -2.13
CA GLY A 126 -22.87 0.27 -2.68
C GLY A 126 -21.98 1.50 -2.45
N LEU A 127 -22.56 2.69 -2.63
CA LEU A 127 -21.82 3.94 -2.48
C LEU A 127 -21.46 4.19 -1.01
N PRO A 128 -20.22 4.63 -0.72
CA PRO A 128 -19.85 5.08 0.61
C PRO A 128 -20.74 6.23 1.10
N PRO A 129 -20.92 6.39 2.43
CA PRO A 129 -21.62 7.54 3.01
C PRO A 129 -21.08 8.88 2.50
N GLU A 130 -21.95 9.89 2.43
CA GLU A 130 -21.55 11.24 2.05
C GLU A 130 -20.42 11.77 2.97
N GLY A 131 -19.46 12.48 2.39
CA GLY A 131 -18.26 12.96 3.10
C GLY A 131 -17.14 11.92 3.26
N SER A 132 -17.35 10.67 2.81
CA SER A 132 -16.29 9.67 2.78
C SER A 132 -15.13 10.10 1.88
N GLN A 133 -13.92 10.03 2.41
CA GLN A 133 -12.66 10.15 1.70
C GLN A 133 -12.30 8.82 1.02
N GLY A 134 -11.30 8.82 0.17
CA GLY A 134 -10.84 7.62 -0.55
C GLY A 134 -11.04 7.76 -2.06
N TYR A 135 -11.17 6.64 -2.76
CA TYR A 135 -11.27 6.64 -4.22
C TYR A 135 -12.15 5.51 -4.78
N GLY A 136 -12.50 5.62 -6.06
CA GLY A 136 -13.28 4.59 -6.78
C GLY A 136 -14.80 4.74 -6.67
N PHE A 137 -15.27 5.91 -6.24
CA PHE A 137 -16.69 6.31 -6.18
C PHE A 137 -16.80 7.82 -6.50
N PRO A 138 -17.99 8.33 -6.89
CA PRO A 138 -18.18 9.76 -7.16
C PRO A 138 -17.80 10.64 -5.96
N GLY A 139 -16.95 11.65 -6.18
CA GLY A 139 -16.44 12.53 -5.12
C GLY A 139 -15.25 11.97 -4.31
N GLY A 140 -14.94 10.68 -4.44
CA GLY A 140 -13.77 10.06 -3.84
C GLY A 140 -12.54 10.21 -4.74
N GLU A 141 -11.67 11.18 -4.44
CA GLU A 141 -10.46 11.46 -5.22
C GLU A 141 -9.14 11.24 -4.45
N SER A 142 -9.22 10.99 -3.15
CA SER A 142 -8.06 10.85 -2.28
C SER A 142 -7.52 9.42 -2.31
N ARG A 143 -6.49 9.22 -3.13
CA ARG A 143 -5.78 7.94 -3.24
C ARG A 143 -4.68 7.81 -2.17
N PRO A 144 -4.32 6.58 -1.74
CA PRO A 144 -3.16 6.32 -0.88
C PRO A 144 -1.87 6.96 -1.39
N SER A 145 -1.35 7.93 -0.64
CA SER A 145 -0.12 8.67 -0.94
C SER A 145 0.94 8.36 0.10
N ALA A 146 2.14 7.95 -0.35
CA ALA A 146 3.27 7.70 0.52
C ALA A 146 3.73 8.96 1.28
N ALA A 147 3.46 10.16 0.74
CA ALA A 147 3.77 11.43 1.38
C ALA A 147 2.97 11.67 2.67
N ARG A 148 1.87 10.94 2.87
CA ARG A 148 1.04 11.01 4.09
C ARG A 148 1.46 10.03 5.18
N ALA A 149 2.50 9.22 4.94
CA ALA A 149 2.97 8.27 5.94
C ALA A 149 3.45 9.00 7.21
N VAL A 150 2.89 8.63 8.35
CA VAL A 150 3.35 9.07 9.67
C VAL A 150 4.34 8.03 10.18
N LEU A 151 5.60 8.42 10.34
CA LEU A 151 6.68 7.49 10.73
C LEU A 151 6.70 7.20 12.24
N GLU A 152 6.16 8.11 13.04
CA GLU A 152 6.08 7.97 14.50
C GLU A 152 5.26 6.73 14.87
N GLY A 153 5.79 5.92 15.78
CA GLY A 153 5.14 4.68 16.24
C GLY A 153 5.25 3.49 15.29
N LEU A 154 5.83 3.64 14.09
CA LEU A 154 6.07 2.52 13.20
C LEU A 154 7.16 1.59 13.76
N THR A 155 6.89 0.29 13.72
CA THR A 155 7.88 -0.73 14.09
C THR A 155 8.60 -1.23 12.85
N PHE A 156 9.89 -0.90 12.74
CA PHE A 156 10.75 -1.40 11.67
C PHE A 156 11.27 -2.78 12.03
N GLY A 157 10.81 -3.78 11.29
CA GLY A 157 11.08 -5.19 11.57
C GLY A 157 11.82 -5.91 10.45
N ASN A 158 11.90 -7.24 10.57
CA ASN A 158 12.46 -8.11 9.55
C ASN A 158 11.68 -7.94 8.22
N PRO A 159 12.35 -7.57 7.11
CA PRO A 159 11.71 -7.44 5.81
C PRO A 159 10.84 -8.65 5.44
N LEU A 160 11.35 -9.87 5.66
CA LEU A 160 10.67 -11.10 5.23
C LEU A 160 9.36 -11.37 5.98
N ALA A 161 9.22 -10.81 7.20
CA ALA A 161 8.02 -10.90 8.02
C ALA A 161 6.90 -9.93 7.58
N LEU A 162 7.17 -8.98 6.68
CA LEU A 162 6.15 -8.03 6.20
C LEU A 162 5.01 -8.75 5.48
N THR A 163 3.76 -8.51 5.86
CA THR A 163 2.59 -9.15 5.24
C THR A 163 1.53 -8.11 4.89
N GLY A 164 0.79 -8.37 3.80
CA GLY A 164 -0.34 -7.52 3.44
C GLY A 164 -1.55 -7.75 4.34
N LEU A 165 -2.38 -6.71 4.53
CA LEU A 165 -3.62 -6.82 5.31
C LEU A 165 -4.64 -7.78 4.67
N TYR A 166 -4.51 -8.09 3.38
CA TYR A 166 -5.34 -9.10 2.71
C TYR A 166 -5.13 -10.53 3.24
N VAL A 167 -4.14 -10.76 4.11
CA VAL A 167 -3.89 -12.02 4.82
C VAL A 167 -4.63 -12.05 6.17
N SER A 168 -5.08 -10.90 6.67
CA SER A 168 -5.81 -10.76 7.92
C SER A 168 -7.32 -10.92 7.69
N GLU A 169 -8.06 -11.40 8.68
CA GLU A 169 -9.51 -11.46 8.57
C GLU A 169 -10.16 -10.06 8.62
N PRO A 170 -11.26 -9.85 7.86
CA PRO A 170 -11.89 -10.81 6.94
C PRO A 170 -11.09 -11.00 5.64
N SER A 171 -10.75 -12.27 5.33
CA SER A 171 -9.92 -12.63 4.18
C SER A 171 -10.61 -12.27 2.86
N VAL A 172 -9.94 -11.44 2.07
CA VAL A 172 -10.40 -10.95 0.76
C VAL A 172 -10.38 -12.05 -0.31
N SER A 173 -9.59 -13.10 -0.10
CA SER A 173 -9.34 -14.15 -1.07
C SER A 173 -9.58 -15.52 -0.43
N GLN A 174 -10.76 -16.09 -0.70
CA GLN A 174 -10.87 -17.55 -0.67
C GLN A 174 -10.01 -18.09 -1.81
N ALA A 175 -9.10 -19.01 -1.50
CA ALA A 175 -8.35 -19.73 -2.52
C ALA A 175 -9.34 -20.37 -3.49
N LYS A 176 -9.17 -20.15 -4.80
CA LYS A 176 -9.92 -20.93 -5.81
C LYS A 176 -9.60 -22.40 -5.55
N ARG A 177 -10.63 -23.24 -5.42
CA ARG A 177 -10.45 -24.70 -5.38
C ARG A 177 -9.64 -25.10 -6.60
N ALA A 178 -8.56 -25.86 -6.40
CA ALA A 178 -7.77 -26.39 -7.50
C ALA A 178 -8.69 -27.25 -8.37
N HIS A 179 -8.81 -26.90 -9.65
CA HIS A 179 -9.42 -27.78 -10.63
C HIS A 179 -8.30 -28.71 -11.13
N ILE A 180 -8.19 -29.88 -10.50
CA ILE A 180 -7.28 -30.92 -10.99
C ILE A 180 -7.97 -31.52 -12.23
N MET A 181 -7.52 -31.14 -13.43
CA MET A 181 -7.89 -31.87 -14.64
C MET A 181 -7.17 -33.21 -14.63
N GLY A 182 -7.93 -34.28 -14.43
CA GLY A 182 -7.45 -35.65 -14.65
C GLY A 182 -7.40 -36.51 -13.39
N GLU A 183 -8.57 -36.84 -12.84
CA GLU A 183 -8.76 -38.12 -12.15
C GLU A 183 -9.93 -38.85 -12.81
N THR A 184 -9.63 -39.44 -13.96
CA THR A 184 -10.32 -40.65 -14.41
C THR A 184 -9.24 -41.69 -14.67
N PHE A 185 -8.86 -42.41 -13.61
CA PHE A 185 -8.23 -43.71 -13.78
C PHE A 185 -9.24 -44.74 -13.29
N ALA A 186 -9.74 -45.51 -14.26
CA ALA A 186 -10.41 -46.78 -14.02
C ALA A 186 -9.41 -47.83 -13.52
#